data_AF-A0A969F1A3-F1
#
_entry.id   AF-A0A969F1A3-F1
#
_cell.length_a   1.000
_cell.length_b   1.000
_cell.length_c   1.000
_cell.angle_alpha   90.00
_cell.angle_beta   90.00
_cell.angle_gamma   90.00
#
_symmetry.space_group_name_H-M   'P 1'
#
loop_
_entity.id
_entity.type
_entity.pdbx_description
1 polymer ?
#
loop_
_entity_poly.entity_id
_entity_poly.type
_entity_poly.pdbx_seq_one_letter_code
_entity_poly.pdbx_strand_id
1 'polypeptide(L)'
;MRPYPRASKRTGSLLLLSVLLVSACSTVDVRKSPNDDRSYEYLVLDNGLKVLLVSDPSADKSAAALAVFRGSFDDPPGRGGLAHFLEHMLFLGTEKYPET
;
A
#
# COMPACT_ATOMS: atom_id res chain seq x y z
N MET A 1 -13.27 -70.99 31.85
CA MET A 1 -12.26 -71.25 30.80
C MET A 1 -11.88 -69.92 30.16
N ARG A 2 -10.62 -69.50 30.30
CA ARG A 2 -10.04 -68.35 29.56
C ARG A 2 -9.73 -68.79 28.13
N PRO A 3 -9.69 -67.85 27.17
CA PRO A 3 -8.36 -67.37 26.79
C PRO A 3 -8.27 -65.85 26.51
N TYR A 4 -7.11 -65.31 26.86
CA TYR A 4 -6.36 -64.20 26.25
C TYR A 4 -4.92 -64.78 26.10
N PRO A 5 -3.99 -64.41 25.16
CA PRO A 5 -3.71 -63.16 24.40
C PRO A 5 -3.56 -63.40 22.85
N ARG A 6 -3.19 -62.48 21.92
CA ARG A 6 -1.94 -61.66 21.84
C ARG A 6 -1.98 -60.64 20.66
N ALA A 7 -1.68 -59.38 21.00
CA ALA A 7 -0.82 -58.36 20.34
C ALA A 7 -0.90 -57.99 18.83
N SER A 8 -0.96 -56.66 18.64
CA SER A 8 -0.14 -55.82 17.75
C SER A 8 -0.53 -55.62 16.28
N LYS A 9 -1.06 -54.41 15.98
CA LYS A 9 -0.60 -53.60 14.84
C LYS A 9 -0.46 -52.11 15.24
N ARG A 10 0.73 -51.58 15.01
CA ARG A 10 1.12 -50.17 15.13
C ARG A 10 0.58 -49.41 13.91
N THR A 11 -0.10 -48.29 14.13
CA THR A 11 -0.45 -47.24 13.15
C THR A 11 -1.10 -46.13 13.99
N GLY A 12 -0.59 -44.92 14.21
CA GLY A 12 0.28 -44.07 13.39
C GLY A 12 -0.58 -42.91 12.86
N SER A 13 -0.65 -41.79 13.58
CA SER A 13 -0.76 -40.45 12.97
C SER A 13 -0.59 -39.35 14.01
N LEU A 14 0.60 -38.75 13.98
CA LEU A 14 0.92 -37.42 14.49
C LEU A 14 0.50 -36.41 13.41
N LEU A 15 -0.26 -35.37 13.75
CA LEU A 15 -0.50 -34.13 12.99
C LEU A 15 -1.09 -33.17 14.04
N LEU A 16 -0.41 -32.21 14.69
CA LEU A 16 0.65 -31.26 14.32
C LEU A 16 0.32 -30.41 13.08
N LEU A 17 0.13 -29.10 13.34
CA LEU A 17 -0.03 -27.96 12.42
C LEU A 17 -1.36 -27.94 11.64
N SER A 18 -2.20 -26.92 11.75
CA SER A 18 -1.83 -25.55 11.37
C SER A 18 -2.59 -24.48 12.17
N VAL A 19 -1.81 -23.59 12.79
CA VAL A 19 -2.27 -22.28 13.23
C VAL A 19 -2.61 -21.48 11.97
N LEU A 20 -3.90 -21.32 11.68
CA LEU A 20 -4.39 -20.34 10.70
C LEU A 20 -4.33 -18.96 11.35
N LEU A 21 -3.14 -18.37 11.34
CA LEU A 21 -2.97 -16.93 11.52
C LEU A 21 -3.39 -16.27 10.21
N VAL A 22 -4.71 -16.17 9.99
CA VAL A 22 -5.28 -15.28 8.97
C VAL A 22 -4.95 -13.88 9.45
N SER A 23 -3.85 -13.33 8.95
CA SER A 23 -3.55 -11.91 9.07
C SER A 23 -4.66 -11.17 8.33
N ALA A 24 -5.60 -10.60 9.08
CA ALA A 24 -6.60 -9.71 8.54
C ALA A 24 -5.88 -8.45 8.03
N CYS A 25 -5.58 -8.41 6.74
CA CYS A 25 -5.17 -7.20 6.07
C CYS A 25 -6.40 -6.29 6.04
N SER A 26 -6.43 -5.28 6.92
CA SER A 26 -7.51 -4.30 6.97
C SER A 26 -7.52 -3.50 5.66
N THR A 27 -8.41 -3.86 4.74
CA THR A 27 -8.63 -3.09 3.52
C THR A 27 -9.39 -1.81 3.86
N VAL A 28 -8.83 -0.67 3.46
CA VAL A 28 -9.52 0.62 3.60
C VAL A 28 -10.55 0.73 2.50
N ASP A 29 -11.83 0.76 2.86
CA ASP A 29 -12.92 0.94 1.91
C ASP A 29 -13.04 2.42 1.50
N VAL A 30 -12.82 2.69 0.21
CA VAL A 30 -12.89 4.04 -0.36
C VAL A 30 -14.34 4.33 -0.73
N ARG A 31 -14.98 5.23 0.02
CA ARG A 31 -16.36 5.64 -0.26
C ARG A 31 -16.45 6.40 -1.58
N LYS A 32 -17.29 5.90 -2.49
CA LYS A 32 -17.55 6.51 -3.80
C LYS A 32 -19.03 6.79 -4.05
N SER A 33 -19.32 7.57 -5.08
CA SER A 33 -20.68 7.81 -5.57
C SER A 33 -21.24 6.53 -6.23
N PRO A 34 -22.56 6.27 -6.14
CA PRO A 34 -23.19 5.14 -6.85
C PRO A 34 -23.03 5.18 -8.37
N ASN A 35 -22.85 6.37 -8.96
CA ASN A 35 -22.66 6.56 -10.40
C ASN A 35 -21.18 6.58 -10.81
N ASP A 36 -20.27 6.19 -9.90
CA ASP A 36 -18.84 6.15 -10.17
C ASP A 36 -18.41 4.71 -10.44
N ASP A 37 -18.18 4.39 -11.72
CA ASP A 37 -17.79 3.06 -12.18
C ASP A 37 -16.31 2.72 -11.94
N ARG A 38 -15.50 3.70 -11.50
CA ARG A 38 -14.07 3.51 -11.26
C ARG A 38 -13.83 2.64 -10.04
N SER A 39 -12.71 1.92 -10.07
CA SER A 39 -12.24 1.14 -8.92
C SER A 39 -11.13 1.88 -8.19
N TYR A 40 -11.14 1.77 -6.86
CA TYR A 40 -10.27 2.53 -5.97
C TYR A 40 -9.57 1.59 -5.00
N GLU A 41 -8.30 1.86 -4.74
CA GLU A 41 -7.53 1.17 -3.71
C GLU A 41 -6.72 2.20 -2.93
N TYR A 42 -6.86 2.20 -1.61
CA TYR A 42 -6.05 3.02 -0.72
C TYR A 42 -5.01 2.15 -0.02
N LEU A 43 -3.75 2.57 -0.09
CA LEU A 43 -2.64 1.89 0.55
C LEU A 43 -1.64 2.87 1.15
N VAL A 44 -0.86 2.36 2.10
CA VAL A 44 0.27 3.10 2.70
C VAL A 44 1.53 2.30 2.40
N LEU A 45 2.49 2.93 1.73
CA LEU A 45 3.78 2.33 1.43
C LEU A 45 4.63 2.19 2.70
N ASP A 46 5.66 1.36 2.65
CA ASP A 46 6.58 1.14 3.79
C ASP A 46 7.26 2.43 4.28
N ASN A 47 7.43 3.43 3.39
CA ASN A 47 7.96 4.75 3.73
C ASN A 47 6.92 5.73 4.33
N GLY A 48 5.69 5.26 4.57
CA GLY A 48 4.58 6.04 5.12
C GLY A 48 3.80 6.88 4.10
N LEU A 49 4.16 6.85 2.81
CA LEU A 49 3.43 7.57 1.77
C LEU A 49 2.04 6.96 1.59
N LYS A 50 1.02 7.82 1.66
CA LYS A 50 -0.38 7.46 1.42
C LYS A 50 -0.68 7.57 -0.06
N VAL A 51 -1.19 6.49 -0.65
CA VAL A 51 -1.45 6.40 -2.09
C VAL A 51 -2.91 6.02 -2.30
N LEU A 52 -3.57 6.72 -3.22
CA LEU A 52 -4.88 6.35 -3.74
C LEU A 52 -4.71 5.93 -5.20
N LEU A 53 -4.91 4.65 -5.48
CA LEU A 53 -4.96 4.13 -6.84
C LEU A 53 -6.38 4.27 -7.37
N VAL A 54 -6.50 4.73 -8.61
CA VAL A 54 -7.77 4.84 -9.34
C VAL A 54 -7.60 4.07 -10.64
N SER A 55 -8.39 3.03 -10.84
CA SER A 55 -8.42 2.27 -12.08
C SER A 55 -9.72 2.58 -12.83
N ASP A 56 -9.52 3.17 -14.00
CA ASP A 56 -10.54 3.54 -14.98
C ASP A 56 -10.15 2.93 -16.34
N PRO A 57 -10.76 1.80 -16.74
CA PRO A 57 -10.48 1.17 -18.04
C PRO A 57 -10.91 2.00 -19.25
N SER A 58 -11.75 3.02 -19.05
CA SER A 58 -12.28 3.90 -20.11
C SER A 58 -11.44 5.16 -20.31
N ALA A 59 -10.42 5.39 -19.49
CA ALA A 59 -9.62 6.61 -19.55
C ALA A 59 -8.68 6.65 -20.77
N ASP A 60 -8.83 7.67 -21.61
CA ASP A 60 -7.91 7.92 -22.74
C ASP A 60 -6.51 8.37 -22.30
N LYS A 61 -6.39 8.93 -21.09
CA LYS A 61 -5.16 9.47 -20.53
C LYS A 61 -5.01 9.11 -19.07
N SER A 62 -3.80 8.72 -18.69
CA SER A 62 -3.41 8.53 -17.30
C SER A 62 -2.97 9.85 -16.65
N ALA A 63 -3.08 9.93 -15.34
CA ALA A 63 -2.62 11.06 -14.55
C ALA A 63 -2.02 10.60 -13.22
N ALA A 64 -1.14 11.41 -12.65
CA ALA A 64 -0.60 11.25 -11.31
C ALA A 64 -0.45 12.63 -10.67
N ALA A 65 -0.63 12.69 -9.35
CA ALA A 65 -0.41 13.89 -8.55
C ALA A 65 0.24 13.50 -7.22
N LEU A 66 1.12 14.36 -6.72
CA LEU A 66 1.78 14.19 -5.42
C LEU A 66 1.68 15.51 -4.65
N ALA A 67 1.21 15.43 -3.41
CA ALA A 67 1.12 16.56 -2.51
C ALA A 67 2.08 16.37 -1.34
N VAL A 68 2.85 17.40 -1.04
CA VAL A 68 3.71 17.47 0.15
C VAL A 68 3.03 18.39 1.16
N PHE A 69 2.96 17.96 2.42
CA PHE A 69 2.31 18.73 3.50
C PHE A 69 3.22 19.86 4.03
N ARG A 70 3.78 20.67 3.12
CA ARG A 70 4.62 21.85 3.37
C ARG A 70 4.38 22.89 2.29
N GLY A 71 4.51 24.16 2.65
CA GLY A 71 4.30 25.27 1.72
C GLY A 71 4.99 26.56 2.16
N SER A 72 4.57 27.70 1.61
CA SER A 72 5.17 29.02 1.90
C SER A 72 5.07 29.45 3.36
N PHE A 73 4.11 28.93 4.13
CA PHE A 73 4.04 29.16 5.58
C PHE A 73 5.21 28.53 6.35
N ASP A 74 5.89 27.55 5.76
CA ASP A 74 7.07 26.92 6.32
C ASP A 74 8.39 27.56 5.80
N ASP A 75 8.31 28.67 5.06
CA ASP A 75 9.49 29.37 4.56
C ASP A 75 10.35 29.90 5.74
N PRO A 76 11.68 29.72 5.70
CA PRO A 76 12.54 30.16 6.77
C PRO A 76 12.60 31.70 6.85
N PRO A 77 12.84 32.28 8.05
CA PRO A 77 12.95 33.72 8.23
C PRO A 77 13.96 34.35 7.26
N GLY A 78 13.56 35.42 6.59
CA GLY A 78 14.41 36.12 5.61
C GLY A 78 14.52 35.43 4.25
N ARG A 79 13.77 34.34 3.99
CA ARG A 79 13.76 33.62 2.70
C ARG A 79 12.32 33.30 2.24
N GLY A 80 11.48 34.32 2.19
CA GLY A 80 10.12 34.18 1.67
C GLY A 80 10.12 33.77 0.20
N GLY A 81 9.23 32.85 -0.16
CA GLY A 81 9.09 32.30 -1.51
C GLY A 81 9.95 31.07 -1.78
N LEU A 82 10.65 30.53 -0.78
CA LEU A 82 11.55 29.38 -0.96
C LEU A 82 10.79 28.11 -1.35
N ALA A 83 9.64 27.82 -0.74
CA ALA A 83 8.82 26.68 -1.11
C ALA A 83 8.35 26.73 -2.56
N HIS A 84 7.91 27.91 -3.02
CA HIS A 84 7.50 28.13 -4.41
C HIS A 84 8.71 28.03 -5.35
N PHE A 85 9.86 28.60 -4.98
CA PHE A 85 11.07 28.46 -5.77
C PHE A 85 11.50 26.99 -5.91
N LEU A 86 11.44 26.22 -4.82
CA LEU A 86 11.72 24.78 -4.84
C LEU A 86 10.79 24.03 -5.80
N GLU A 87 9.50 24.34 -5.80
CA GLU A 87 8.51 23.76 -6.74
C GLU A 87 8.96 23.93 -8.20
N HIS A 88 9.43 25.12 -8.58
CA HIS A 88 9.96 25.36 -9.94
C HIS A 88 11.22 24.55 -10.21
N MET A 89 12.14 24.45 -9.24
CA MET A 89 13.41 23.75 -9.43
C MET A 89 13.23 22.24 -9.63
N LEU A 90 12.14 21.63 -9.16
CA LEU A 90 11.86 20.21 -9.35
C LEU A 90 11.70 19.80 -10.82
N PHE A 91 11.42 20.77 -11.71
CA PHE A 91 11.29 20.53 -13.15
C PHE A 91 12.59 20.74 -13.93
N LEU A 92 13.68 21.13 -13.26
CA LEU A 92 14.96 21.44 -13.90
C LEU A 92 15.98 20.29 -13.86
N GLY A 93 15.49 19.05 -13.68
CA GLY A 93 16.31 17.84 -13.74
C GLY A 93 16.48 17.13 -12.39
N THR A 94 16.80 15.85 -12.47
CA THR A 94 17.03 14.96 -11.31
C THR A 94 18.28 14.13 -11.53
N GLU A 95 18.83 13.51 -10.48
CA GLU A 95 19.99 12.62 -10.62
C GLU A 95 19.79 11.52 -11.67
N LYS A 96 18.58 10.94 -11.74
CA LYS A 96 18.24 9.88 -12.69
C LYS A 96 17.97 10.41 -14.11
N TYR A 97 17.51 11.65 -14.23
CA TYR A 97 17.16 12.30 -15.49
C TYR A 97 17.71 13.74 -15.49
N PRO A 98 19.01 13.92 -15.81
CA PRO A 98 19.70 15.21 -15.68
C PRO A 98 19.50 16.15 -16.88
N GLU A 99 19.06 15.64 -18.03
CA GLU A 99 18.86 16.42 -19.25
C GLU A 99 17.50 17.13 -19.23
N THR A 100 17.48 18.40 -19.64
CA THR A 100 16.28 19.26 -19.77
C THR A 100 16.31 20.07 -21.05
#